data_AF-A0A2W1K9C2-F1
#
_entry.id   AF-A0A2W1K9C2-F1
#
_cell.length_a   1.000
_cell.length_b   1.000
_cell.length_c   1.000
_cell.angle_alpha   90.00
_cell.angle_beta   90.00
_cell.angle_gamma   90.00
#
_symmetry.space_group_name_H-M   'P 1'
#
loop_
_entity.id
_entity.type
_entity.pdbx_description
1 polymer ?
#
loop_
_entity_poly.entity_id
_entity_poly.type
_entity_poly.pdbx_seq_one_letter_code
_entity_poly.pdbx_strand_id
1 'polypeptide(L)'
;MWTNDDLQQINNKKISLEEINSQIEKFKKGTTCVNLERYATVNDGIFSFSSDEEQDLLAVFDNSTHSKIKFVPASGGATRMFSPLYYLLENFNPKVEKLYSFLEKKGNYQLKFFIENYQDFPFSDRIIKALEENMEGFSGMEEEQKAYHFIKYLLLENGLNYGESPKGLIPFQEKDGEEITPLERHFEEAKAYASAENIAKLHFTVAPNHLEKFKVAVEKAKRKFSDDTFEVSFSVQDSNSNTIAVNKENMPFRTSNNHLVFRPGGHGALLKNLNQLQEDIVFIKNIDNVSNDYNFPTLVYYKKLIGGLLVKAQGEIFEALHLLEKDELEGLAKAEEVLQTYFNIDKSFSVKEAFDFLNRPLRVCGMVKNEGEPGGGPFWVKDQNGIPKLQIIESAQIHKEDAEQAKIAQQATHFNPVDLVCSIKDYKGKKFDLVNYVNHDKYFISEKFKKGKVLKALELPGLWNGSMELWNSIFVEVPITTFNPVKTVNDLLKSSHKN
;
A
#
# COMPACT_ATOMS: atom_id res chain seq x y z
N MET A 1 -13.12 -1.77 -35.47
CA MET A 1 -13.54 -0.35 -35.36
C MET A 1 -14.38 -0.21 -34.11
N TRP A 2 -14.23 0.91 -33.41
CA TRP A 2 -15.04 1.26 -32.23
C TRP A 2 -16.44 1.72 -32.67
N THR A 3 -17.48 1.34 -31.94
CA THR A 3 -18.85 1.84 -32.18
C THR A 3 -19.04 3.21 -31.52
N ASN A 4 -20.14 3.91 -31.84
CA ASN A 4 -20.48 5.17 -31.16
C ASN A 4 -20.71 4.95 -29.65
N ASP A 5 -21.34 3.84 -29.28
CA ASP A 5 -21.55 3.48 -27.88
C ASP A 5 -20.22 3.23 -27.15
N ASP A 6 -19.22 2.65 -27.84
CA ASP A 6 -17.89 2.47 -27.27
C ASP A 6 -17.23 3.83 -26.99
N LEU A 7 -17.29 4.75 -27.95
CA LEU A 7 -16.70 6.09 -27.81
C LEU A 7 -17.38 6.88 -26.68
N GLN A 8 -18.70 6.77 -26.55
CA GLN A 8 -19.43 7.35 -25.42
C GLN A 8 -19.01 6.71 -24.09
N GLN A 9 -18.88 5.39 -24.03
CA GLN A 9 -18.47 4.69 -22.81
C GLN A 9 -17.05 5.07 -22.38
N ILE A 10 -16.13 5.19 -23.33
CA ILE A 10 -14.74 5.63 -23.12
C ILE A 10 -14.70 7.07 -22.62
N ASN A 11 -15.45 7.98 -23.27
CA ASN A 11 -15.51 9.39 -22.89
C ASN A 11 -16.15 9.59 -21.50
N ASN A 12 -17.20 8.84 -21.17
CA ASN A 12 -17.83 8.88 -19.85
C ASN A 12 -16.89 8.44 -18.72
N LYS A 13 -15.87 7.63 -19.04
CA LYS A 13 -14.79 7.26 -18.10
C LYS A 13 -13.63 8.26 -18.08
N LYS A 14 -13.69 9.32 -18.90
CA LYS A 14 -12.65 10.33 -19.05
C LYS A 14 -11.30 9.73 -19.48
N ILE A 15 -11.34 8.71 -20.33
CA ILE A 15 -10.16 8.07 -20.91
C ILE A 15 -10.10 8.48 -22.39
N SER A 16 -8.92 8.86 -22.90
CA SER A 16 -8.77 9.19 -24.32
C SER A 16 -8.73 7.93 -25.18
N LEU A 17 -9.11 8.03 -26.46
CA LEU A 17 -9.02 6.89 -27.37
C LEU A 17 -7.56 6.44 -27.60
N GLU A 18 -6.63 7.39 -27.55
CA GLU A 18 -5.20 7.14 -27.63
C GLU A 18 -4.71 6.29 -26.44
N GLU A 19 -5.14 6.62 -25.21
CA GLU A 19 -4.85 5.85 -24.01
C GLU A 19 -5.38 4.41 -24.15
N ILE A 20 -6.62 4.24 -24.64
CA ILE A 20 -7.20 2.90 -24.87
C ILE A 20 -6.38 2.09 -25.88
N ASN A 21 -5.98 2.70 -26.99
CA ASN A 21 -5.16 2.03 -27.99
C ASN A 21 -3.79 1.65 -27.42
N SER A 22 -3.16 2.54 -26.66
CA SER A 22 -1.90 2.27 -25.94
C SER A 22 -2.03 1.10 -24.97
N GLN A 23 -3.13 1.02 -24.21
CA GLN A 23 -3.43 -0.12 -23.34
C GLN A 23 -3.55 -1.45 -24.12
N ILE A 24 -4.21 -1.43 -25.29
CA ILE A 24 -4.32 -2.62 -26.15
C ILE A 24 -2.95 -3.07 -26.68
N GLU A 25 -2.10 -2.13 -27.10
CA GLU A 25 -0.73 -2.46 -27.53
C GLU A 25 0.09 -3.07 -26.38
N LYS A 26 -0.07 -2.58 -25.15
CA LYS A 26 0.55 -3.19 -23.96
C LYS A 26 0.12 -4.64 -23.76
N PHE A 27 -1.16 -4.96 -23.97
CA PHE A 27 -1.64 -6.34 -23.91
C PHE A 27 -1.02 -7.24 -25.01
N LYS A 28 -0.78 -6.70 -26.20
CA LYS A 28 -0.12 -7.42 -27.29
C LYS A 28 1.37 -7.67 -26.99
N LYS A 29 2.06 -6.68 -26.41
CA LYS A 29 3.46 -6.78 -26.00
C LYS A 29 3.67 -7.75 -24.83
N GLY A 30 2.67 -7.90 -23.95
CA GLY A 30 2.75 -8.75 -22.75
C GLY A 30 3.36 -8.02 -21.55
N THR A 31 3.44 -8.70 -20.40
CA THR A 31 4.12 -8.17 -19.20
C THR A 31 5.62 -8.12 -19.46
N THR A 32 6.25 -6.98 -19.18
CA THR A 32 7.72 -6.87 -19.27
C THR A 32 8.32 -7.42 -17.98
N CYS A 33 8.94 -8.60 -18.05
CA CYS A 33 9.69 -9.14 -16.93
C CYS A 33 10.94 -8.31 -16.66
N VAL A 34 11.28 -8.16 -15.38
CA VAL A 34 12.51 -7.53 -14.93
C VAL A 34 13.62 -8.57 -14.90
N ASN A 35 14.80 -8.21 -15.40
CA ASN A 35 16.00 -9.02 -15.24
C ASN A 35 16.68 -8.63 -13.93
N LEU A 36 16.57 -9.48 -12.92
CA LEU A 36 17.22 -9.33 -11.62
C LEU A 36 18.72 -9.61 -11.75
N GLU A 37 19.54 -8.75 -11.15
CA GLU A 37 20.97 -9.00 -11.01
C GLU A 37 21.26 -9.79 -9.73
N ARG A 38 20.72 -9.32 -8.59
CA ARG A 38 20.79 -9.99 -7.29
C ARG A 38 19.75 -9.41 -6.33
N TYR A 39 19.47 -10.11 -5.24
CA TYR A 39 18.64 -9.59 -4.15
C TYR A 39 19.45 -8.61 -3.29
N ALA A 40 18.78 -7.63 -2.68
CA ALA A 40 19.44 -6.73 -1.74
C ALA A 40 19.57 -7.38 -0.34
N THR A 41 20.64 -7.05 0.37
CA THR A 41 20.87 -7.47 1.76
C THR A 41 21.33 -6.29 2.60
N VAL A 42 21.37 -6.49 3.92
CA VAL A 42 22.10 -5.58 4.80
C VAL A 42 23.54 -5.46 4.29
N ASN A 43 24.05 -4.23 4.19
CA ASN A 43 25.34 -3.85 3.60
C ASN A 43 25.47 -4.06 2.08
N ASP A 44 24.42 -4.47 1.37
CA ASP A 44 24.34 -4.48 -0.10
C ASP A 44 22.94 -4.01 -0.55
N GLY A 45 22.74 -2.70 -0.48
CA GLY A 45 21.50 -2.03 -0.87
C GLY A 45 20.47 -1.85 0.25
N ILE A 46 20.65 -2.47 1.42
CA ILE A 46 19.82 -2.18 2.61
C ILE A 46 20.72 -1.66 3.72
N PHE A 47 20.40 -0.47 4.22
CA PHE A 47 21.06 0.15 5.35
C PHE A 47 20.61 -0.48 6.65
N SER A 48 21.56 -0.64 7.57
CA SER A 48 21.35 -0.89 8.99
C SER A 48 22.24 0.07 9.76
N PHE A 49 21.79 0.54 10.91
CA PHE A 49 22.48 1.55 11.69
C PHE A 49 22.89 1.01 13.05
N SER A 50 24.05 1.45 13.52
CA SER A 50 24.45 1.31 14.92
C SER A 50 23.60 2.21 15.81
N SER A 51 23.57 1.94 17.12
CA SER A 51 22.78 2.73 18.06
C SER A 51 23.14 4.22 18.03
N ASP A 52 24.41 4.57 17.85
CA ASP A 52 24.87 5.96 17.77
C ASP A 52 24.35 6.64 16.50
N GLU A 53 24.47 5.98 15.34
CA GLU A 53 23.93 6.47 14.06
C GLU A 53 22.40 6.62 14.11
N GLU A 54 21.71 5.71 14.79
CA GLU A 54 20.27 5.84 15.00
C GLU A 54 19.91 7.08 15.83
N GLN A 55 20.64 7.37 16.91
CA GLN A 55 20.41 8.59 17.71
C GLN A 55 20.68 9.86 16.89
N ASP A 56 21.73 9.88 16.06
CA ASP A 56 22.01 11.01 15.18
C ASP A 56 20.87 11.26 14.18
N LEU A 57 20.37 10.20 13.54
CA LEU A 57 19.25 10.29 12.60
C LEU A 57 17.94 10.73 13.30
N LEU A 58 17.68 10.25 14.51
CA LEU A 58 16.53 10.70 15.31
C LEU A 58 16.66 12.19 15.66
N ALA A 59 17.86 12.64 16.03
CA ALA A 59 18.12 14.05 16.29
C ALA A 59 17.95 14.91 15.03
N VAL A 60 18.39 14.44 13.86
CA VAL A 60 18.12 15.10 12.57
C VAL A 60 16.63 15.23 12.33
N PHE A 61 15.86 14.18 12.60
CA PHE A 61 14.42 14.18 12.42
C PHE A 61 13.70 15.14 13.37
N ASP A 62 14.03 15.11 14.66
CA ASP A 62 13.36 15.90 15.69
C ASP A 62 13.69 17.41 15.56
N ASN A 63 14.87 17.75 15.03
CA ASN A 63 15.26 19.13 14.72
C ASN A 63 14.77 19.63 13.35
N SER A 64 14.12 18.76 12.56
CA SER A 64 13.66 19.10 11.20
C SER A 64 12.44 20.01 11.23
N THR A 65 12.56 21.17 10.57
CA THR A 65 11.49 22.17 10.38
C THR A 65 10.63 21.92 9.13
N HIS A 66 10.89 20.84 8.40
CA HIS A 66 10.15 20.50 7.19
C HIS A 66 8.66 20.32 7.48
N SER A 67 7.82 20.78 6.56
CA SER A 67 6.40 20.45 6.56
C SER A 67 6.20 18.96 6.30
N LYS A 68 5.33 18.33 7.07
CA LYS A 68 5.12 16.87 7.09
C LYS A 68 3.65 16.55 6.84
N ILE A 69 3.39 15.48 6.12
CA ILE A 69 2.04 14.92 5.96
C ILE A 69 2.06 13.41 5.94
N LYS A 70 1.03 12.78 6.52
CA LYS A 70 0.79 11.35 6.41
C LYS A 70 -0.24 11.05 5.32
N PHE A 71 0.22 10.47 4.22
CA PHE A 71 -0.61 10.00 3.11
C PHE A 71 -1.00 8.53 3.33
N VAL A 72 -2.31 8.28 3.41
CA VAL A 72 -2.88 6.97 3.81
C VAL A 72 -3.77 6.43 2.69
N PRO A 73 -3.29 5.43 1.92
CA PRO A 73 -4.13 4.70 0.99
C PRO A 73 -5.24 3.93 1.73
N ALA A 74 -6.49 4.36 1.54
CA ALA A 74 -7.67 3.87 2.28
C ALA A 74 -8.86 3.47 1.38
N SER A 75 -8.62 3.28 0.07
CA SER A 75 -9.68 2.95 -0.89
C SER A 75 -10.08 1.48 -0.91
N GLY A 76 -9.35 0.61 -0.20
CA GLY A 76 -9.62 -0.82 -0.13
C GLY A 76 -10.87 -1.17 0.70
N GLY A 77 -11.82 -1.87 0.09
CA GLY A 77 -12.96 -2.47 0.79
C GLY A 77 -12.58 -3.74 1.57
N ALA A 78 -13.37 -4.08 2.60
CA ALA A 78 -13.15 -5.26 3.42
C ALA A 78 -13.70 -6.56 2.81
N THR A 79 -14.38 -6.53 1.66
CA THR A 79 -15.03 -7.70 1.06
C THR A 79 -14.09 -8.92 0.95
N ARG A 80 -12.82 -8.72 0.55
CA ARG A 80 -11.85 -9.82 0.45
C ARG A 80 -11.43 -10.40 1.80
N MET A 81 -11.36 -9.56 2.83
CA MET A 81 -11.01 -9.96 4.20
C MET A 81 -12.05 -10.92 4.77
N PHE A 82 -13.32 -10.78 4.34
CA PHE A 82 -14.43 -11.62 4.75
C PHE A 82 -14.84 -12.70 3.72
N SER A 83 -14.09 -12.89 2.62
CA SER A 83 -14.42 -13.89 1.58
C SER A 83 -14.76 -15.28 2.13
N PRO A 84 -14.04 -15.84 3.13
CA PRO A 84 -14.40 -17.14 3.68
C PRO A 84 -15.81 -17.14 4.30
N LEU A 85 -16.17 -16.09 5.02
CA LEU A 85 -17.47 -15.95 5.69
C LEU A 85 -18.63 -15.84 4.69
N TYR A 86 -18.44 -15.11 3.60
CA TYR A 86 -19.41 -15.08 2.50
C TYR A 86 -19.61 -16.45 1.86
N TYR A 87 -18.51 -17.19 1.64
CA TYR A 87 -18.59 -18.56 1.13
C TYR A 87 -19.46 -19.45 2.02
N LEU A 88 -19.36 -19.31 3.35
CA LEU A 88 -20.25 -20.00 4.28
C LEU A 88 -21.71 -19.56 4.08
N LEU A 89 -22.02 -18.26 4.06
CA LEU A 89 -23.41 -17.79 3.90
C LEU A 89 -24.06 -18.25 2.58
N GLU A 90 -23.29 -18.41 1.51
CA GLU A 90 -23.79 -18.84 0.20
C GLU A 90 -23.96 -20.35 0.08
N ASN A 91 -23.10 -21.14 0.73
CA ASN A 91 -23.00 -22.59 0.48
C ASN A 91 -23.45 -23.45 1.67
N PHE A 92 -23.61 -22.88 2.85
CA PHE A 92 -24.09 -23.58 4.03
C PHE A 92 -25.58 -23.29 4.28
N ASN A 93 -26.38 -24.35 4.42
CA ASN A 93 -27.78 -24.25 4.82
C ASN A 93 -27.98 -24.96 6.17
N PRO A 94 -28.22 -24.22 7.27
CA PRO A 94 -28.38 -24.81 8.61
C PRO A 94 -29.62 -25.71 8.75
N LYS A 95 -30.54 -25.68 7.79
CA LYS A 95 -31.71 -26.58 7.75
C LYS A 95 -31.43 -27.91 7.06
N VAL A 96 -30.32 -28.04 6.34
CA VAL A 96 -30.05 -29.18 5.44
C VAL A 96 -28.82 -29.98 5.88
N GLU A 97 -27.77 -29.32 6.38
CA GLU A 97 -26.56 -29.99 6.87
C GLU A 97 -26.06 -29.40 8.19
N LYS A 98 -25.27 -30.17 8.95
CA LYS A 98 -24.62 -29.69 10.16
C LYS A 98 -23.38 -28.88 9.81
N LEU A 99 -23.14 -27.78 10.52
CA LEU A 99 -22.00 -26.89 10.26
C LEU A 99 -20.66 -27.62 10.38
N TYR A 100 -20.50 -28.49 11.39
CA TYR A 100 -19.28 -29.31 11.52
C TYR A 100 -18.98 -30.11 10.25
N SER A 101 -20.00 -30.77 9.67
CA SER A 101 -19.85 -31.52 8.41
C SER A 101 -19.49 -30.62 7.23
N PHE A 102 -19.95 -29.37 7.21
CA PHE A 102 -19.55 -28.37 6.22
C PHE A 102 -18.09 -27.95 6.41
N LEU A 103 -17.63 -27.73 7.65
CA LEU A 103 -16.28 -27.27 7.97
C LEU A 103 -15.19 -28.34 7.72
N GLU A 104 -15.52 -29.63 7.86
CA GLU A 104 -14.61 -30.73 7.55
C GLU A 104 -14.40 -30.93 6.03
N LYS A 105 -15.16 -30.23 5.18
CA LYS A 105 -14.88 -30.22 3.73
C LYS A 105 -13.50 -29.58 3.48
N LYS A 106 -12.71 -30.22 2.61
CA LYS A 106 -11.35 -29.77 2.26
C LYS A 106 -11.35 -28.30 1.82
N GLY A 107 -10.54 -27.46 2.48
CA GLY A 107 -10.36 -26.04 2.14
C GLY A 107 -10.97 -25.04 3.12
N ASN A 108 -11.70 -25.48 4.16
CA ASN A 108 -12.42 -24.61 5.09
C ASN A 108 -11.65 -24.24 6.38
N TYR A 109 -10.33 -24.38 6.42
CA TYR A 109 -9.53 -24.10 7.64
C TYR A 109 -9.74 -22.68 8.20
N GLN A 110 -9.75 -21.65 7.34
CA GLN A 110 -9.97 -20.26 7.79
C GLN A 110 -11.36 -20.06 8.41
N LEU A 111 -12.37 -20.75 7.89
CA LEU A 111 -13.73 -20.73 8.44
C LEU A 111 -13.81 -21.43 9.79
N LYS A 112 -13.20 -22.62 9.90
CA LYS A 112 -13.15 -23.38 11.15
C LYS A 112 -12.49 -22.56 12.26
N PHE A 113 -11.32 -21.98 11.97
CA PHE A 113 -10.63 -21.12 12.91
C PHE A 113 -11.47 -19.89 13.33
N PHE A 114 -12.18 -19.26 12.39
CA PHE A 114 -13.07 -18.14 12.74
C PHE A 114 -14.18 -18.58 13.70
N ILE A 115 -14.86 -19.70 13.42
CA ILE A 115 -15.99 -20.18 14.23
C ILE A 115 -15.54 -20.67 15.61
N GLU A 116 -14.31 -21.15 15.75
CA GLU A 116 -13.75 -21.54 17.05
C GLU A 116 -13.39 -20.31 17.91
N ASN A 117 -13.21 -19.13 17.31
CA ASN A 117 -12.68 -17.93 17.97
C ASN A 117 -13.54 -16.67 17.73
N TYR A 118 -14.80 -16.79 17.28
CA TYR A 118 -15.60 -15.62 16.87
C TYR A 118 -15.93 -14.66 18.01
N GLN A 119 -15.75 -15.10 19.25
CA GLN A 119 -15.96 -14.31 20.46
C GLN A 119 -14.76 -13.41 20.81
N ASP A 120 -13.58 -13.68 20.22
CA ASP A 120 -12.33 -12.97 20.54
C ASP A 120 -12.07 -11.75 19.64
N PHE A 121 -12.97 -11.46 18.70
CA PHE A 121 -12.82 -10.30 17.82
C PHE A 121 -13.20 -8.99 18.55
N PRO A 122 -12.60 -7.84 18.18
CA PRO A 122 -12.87 -6.55 18.82
C PRO A 122 -14.33 -6.08 18.84
N PHE A 123 -15.14 -6.59 17.91
CA PHE A 123 -16.54 -6.22 17.74
C PHE A 123 -17.50 -7.29 18.28
N SER A 124 -16.99 -8.36 18.90
CA SER A 124 -17.78 -9.54 19.27
C SER A 124 -18.85 -9.22 20.28
N ASP A 125 -18.49 -8.55 21.37
CA ASP A 125 -19.41 -8.18 22.45
C ASP A 125 -20.60 -7.38 21.94
N ARG A 126 -20.34 -6.42 21.04
CA ARG A 126 -21.39 -5.61 20.42
C ARG A 126 -22.35 -6.46 19.57
N ILE A 127 -21.82 -7.42 18.82
CA ILE A 127 -22.65 -8.32 17.98
C ILE A 127 -23.46 -9.27 18.85
N ILE A 128 -22.83 -9.92 19.83
CA ILE A 128 -23.48 -10.87 20.73
C ILE A 128 -24.61 -10.18 21.47
N LYS A 129 -24.35 -9.02 22.08
CA LYS A 129 -25.37 -8.23 22.77
C LYS A 129 -26.52 -7.84 21.85
N ALA A 130 -26.24 -7.38 20.63
CA ALA A 130 -27.29 -7.03 19.68
C ALA A 130 -28.13 -8.24 19.24
N LEU A 131 -27.53 -9.42 19.10
CA LEU A 131 -28.27 -10.64 18.78
C LEU A 131 -29.13 -11.11 19.95
N GLU A 132 -28.62 -11.06 21.18
CA GLU A 132 -29.40 -11.38 22.39
C GLU A 132 -30.61 -10.46 22.57
N GLU A 133 -30.45 -9.17 22.28
CA GLU A 133 -31.54 -8.18 22.40
C GLU A 133 -32.59 -8.31 21.29
N ASN A 134 -32.20 -8.70 20.06
CA ASN A 134 -33.07 -8.65 18.89
C ASN A 134 -33.55 -10.02 18.37
N MET A 135 -33.03 -11.13 18.92
CA MET A 135 -33.37 -12.49 18.50
C MET A 135 -33.74 -13.37 19.69
N GLU A 136 -35.04 -13.62 19.85
CA GLU A 136 -35.56 -14.47 20.92
C GLU A 136 -34.93 -15.88 20.87
N GLY A 137 -34.44 -16.35 22.01
CA GLY A 137 -33.82 -17.67 22.14
C GLY A 137 -32.37 -17.77 21.67
N PHE A 138 -31.74 -16.68 21.21
CA PHE A 138 -30.35 -16.70 20.71
C PHE A 138 -29.36 -17.32 21.72
N SER A 139 -29.40 -16.93 23.00
CA SER A 139 -28.47 -17.45 24.01
C SER A 139 -28.60 -18.97 24.22
N GLY A 140 -29.78 -19.54 23.94
CA GLY A 140 -30.06 -20.98 24.04
C GLY A 140 -29.82 -21.78 22.76
N MET A 141 -29.37 -21.14 21.68
CA MET A 141 -29.02 -21.82 20.44
C MET A 141 -27.74 -22.64 20.58
N GLU A 142 -27.59 -23.66 19.73
CA GLU A 142 -26.31 -24.35 19.57
C GLU A 142 -25.25 -23.37 19.02
N GLU A 143 -23.98 -23.58 19.38
CA GLU A 143 -22.88 -22.68 18.99
C GLU A 143 -22.79 -22.48 17.47
N GLU A 144 -23.11 -23.50 16.68
CA GLU A 144 -23.08 -23.38 15.22
C GLU A 144 -24.18 -22.47 14.66
N GLN A 145 -25.34 -22.42 15.31
CA GLN A 145 -26.41 -21.49 14.97
C GLN A 145 -26.04 -20.06 15.39
N LYS A 146 -25.45 -19.90 16.58
CA LYS A 146 -24.94 -18.61 17.04
C LYS A 146 -23.90 -18.04 16.08
N ALA A 147 -22.92 -18.84 15.68
CA ALA A 147 -21.88 -18.44 14.73
C ALA A 147 -22.46 -18.04 13.36
N TYR A 148 -23.48 -18.76 12.86
CA TYR A 148 -24.16 -18.39 11.61
C TYR A 148 -24.85 -17.02 11.72
N HIS A 149 -25.58 -16.78 12.81
CA HIS A 149 -26.26 -15.51 13.07
C HIS A 149 -25.27 -14.36 13.29
N PHE A 150 -24.15 -14.63 13.98
CA PHE A 150 -23.04 -13.70 14.14
C PHE A 150 -22.47 -13.27 12.79
N ILE A 151 -22.13 -14.22 11.91
CA ILE A 151 -21.59 -13.93 10.57
C ILE A 151 -22.59 -13.11 9.75
N LYS A 152 -23.88 -13.46 9.80
CA LYS A 152 -24.92 -12.73 9.10
C LYS A 152 -25.02 -11.28 9.59
N TYR A 153 -25.00 -11.07 10.91
CA TYR A 153 -25.07 -9.75 11.51
C TYR A 153 -23.79 -8.93 11.25
N LEU A 154 -22.63 -9.57 11.24
CA LEU A 154 -21.35 -8.92 10.91
C LEU A 154 -21.35 -8.35 9.48
N LEU A 155 -21.76 -9.16 8.49
CA LEU A 155 -21.52 -8.84 7.08
C LEU A 155 -22.62 -8.03 6.41
N LEU A 156 -23.88 -8.31 6.73
CA LEU A 156 -25.01 -7.82 5.94
C LEU A 156 -25.55 -6.46 6.41
N GLU A 157 -26.28 -5.79 5.53
CA GLU A 157 -26.85 -4.45 5.76
C GLU A 157 -27.80 -4.36 6.96
N ASN A 158 -28.44 -5.47 7.34
CA ASN A 158 -29.36 -5.53 8.48
C ASN A 158 -28.64 -5.75 9.83
N GLY A 159 -27.30 -5.76 9.83
CA GLY A 159 -26.48 -5.73 11.04
C GLY A 159 -25.42 -4.62 10.94
N LEU A 160 -24.14 -4.97 11.11
CA LEU A 160 -23.03 -4.01 11.05
C LEU A 160 -22.60 -3.61 9.64
N ASN A 161 -22.98 -4.39 8.62
CA ASN A 161 -22.60 -4.15 7.24
C ASN A 161 -21.08 -4.01 7.02
N TYR A 162 -20.27 -4.80 7.73
CA TYR A 162 -18.81 -4.78 7.56
C TYR A 162 -18.36 -5.36 6.23
N GLY A 163 -19.21 -6.16 5.60
CA GLY A 163 -18.97 -6.71 4.27
C GLY A 163 -18.75 -5.65 3.18
N GLU A 164 -19.44 -4.50 3.29
CA GLU A 164 -19.37 -3.35 2.38
C GLU A 164 -18.71 -2.12 3.01
N SER A 165 -18.07 -2.27 4.16
CA SER A 165 -17.37 -1.18 4.83
C SER A 165 -15.89 -1.11 4.41
N PRO A 166 -15.30 0.09 4.32
CA PRO A 166 -13.86 0.23 4.12
C PRO A 166 -13.12 -0.27 5.36
N LYS A 167 -11.97 -0.93 5.16
CA LYS A 167 -11.20 -1.54 6.27
C LYS A 167 -10.87 -0.55 7.38
N GLY A 168 -10.55 0.70 7.02
CA GLY A 168 -10.17 1.74 7.98
C GLY A 168 -11.25 2.09 9.00
N LEU A 169 -12.51 1.69 8.77
CA LEU A 169 -13.64 1.94 9.66
C LEU A 169 -14.12 0.68 10.40
N ILE A 170 -13.43 -0.44 10.23
CA ILE A 170 -13.69 -1.69 10.95
C ILE A 170 -12.75 -1.74 12.16
N PRO A 171 -13.24 -1.97 13.38
CA PRO A 171 -12.42 -2.16 14.57
C PRO A 171 -11.45 -3.32 14.35
N PHE A 172 -10.16 -3.02 14.48
CA PHE A 172 -9.10 -4.03 14.40
C PHE A 172 -8.62 -4.46 15.76
N GLN A 173 -8.84 -3.63 16.77
CA GLN A 173 -8.36 -3.83 18.11
C GLN A 173 -9.44 -3.36 19.09
N GLU A 174 -9.37 -3.84 20.31
CA GLU A 174 -10.19 -3.40 21.43
C GLU A 174 -9.27 -3.03 22.59
N LYS A 175 -9.66 -2.03 23.38
CA LYS A 175 -8.98 -1.69 24.62
C LYS A 175 -9.99 -1.20 25.64
N ASP A 176 -9.99 -1.79 26.83
CA ASP A 176 -10.87 -1.41 27.94
C ASP A 176 -12.36 -1.36 27.54
N GLY A 177 -12.81 -2.29 26.66
CA GLY A 177 -14.16 -2.32 26.13
C GLY A 177 -14.44 -1.32 24.98
N GLU A 178 -13.45 -0.54 24.55
CA GLU A 178 -13.56 0.35 23.40
C GLU A 178 -13.00 -0.29 22.12
N GLU A 179 -13.83 -0.33 21.08
CA GLU A 179 -13.43 -0.63 19.71
C GLU A 179 -12.49 0.45 19.16
N ILE A 180 -11.33 0.04 18.64
CA ILE A 180 -10.34 0.91 17.99
C ILE A 180 -10.22 0.57 16.51
N THR A 181 -10.47 1.56 15.66
CA THR A 181 -10.35 1.45 14.21
C THR A 181 -8.94 1.78 13.71
N PRO A 182 -8.53 1.28 12.54
CA PRO A 182 -7.29 1.69 11.92
C PRO A 182 -7.22 3.20 11.66
N LEU A 183 -8.35 3.84 11.32
CA LEU A 183 -8.40 5.29 11.19
C LEU A 183 -7.88 5.99 12.46
N GLU A 184 -8.33 5.57 13.64
CA GLU A 184 -7.87 6.14 14.92
C GLU A 184 -6.36 5.91 15.15
N ARG A 185 -5.85 4.71 14.85
CA ARG A 185 -4.40 4.44 14.93
C ARG A 185 -3.57 5.33 13.99
N HIS A 186 -4.11 5.65 12.81
CA HIS A 186 -3.43 6.55 11.90
C HIS A 186 -3.35 7.99 12.42
N PHE A 187 -4.30 8.45 13.25
CA PHE A 187 -4.24 9.74 13.94
C PHE A 187 -3.14 9.75 15.01
N GLU A 188 -3.05 8.69 15.82
CA GLU A 188 -1.98 8.52 16.83
C GLU A 188 -0.60 8.56 16.17
N GLU A 189 -0.42 7.79 15.10
CA GLU A 189 0.82 7.77 14.33
C GLU A 189 1.15 9.15 13.72
N ALA A 190 0.16 9.84 13.14
CA ALA A 190 0.38 11.17 12.56
C ALA A 190 0.80 12.20 13.63
N LYS A 191 0.20 12.15 14.82
CA LYS A 191 0.61 13.00 15.94
C LYS A 191 2.04 12.70 16.40
N ALA A 192 2.46 11.45 16.36
CA ALA A 192 3.77 11.02 16.84
C ALA A 192 4.94 11.40 15.91
N TYR A 193 4.75 11.37 14.59
CA TYR A 193 5.86 11.61 13.64
C TYR A 193 5.51 12.48 12.42
N ALA A 194 4.24 12.77 12.14
CA ALA A 194 3.84 13.63 11.01
C ALA A 194 3.31 15.00 11.47
N SER A 195 3.72 15.42 12.67
CA SER A 195 3.40 16.74 13.23
C SER A 195 4.52 17.74 12.94
N ALA A 196 4.14 18.93 12.50
CA ALA A 196 5.02 20.09 12.34
C ALA A 196 4.30 21.32 12.89
N GLU A 197 4.99 22.16 13.67
CA GLU A 197 4.41 23.34 14.34
C GLU A 197 3.15 23.01 15.16
N ASN A 198 3.15 21.84 15.83
CA ASN A 198 2.02 21.28 16.56
C ASN A 198 0.79 20.95 15.70
N ILE A 199 0.89 20.87 14.37
CA ILE A 199 -0.21 20.44 13.49
C ILE A 199 0.15 19.11 12.83
N ALA A 200 -0.67 18.08 13.07
CA ALA A 200 -0.56 16.78 12.43
C ALA A 200 -1.43 16.71 11.17
N LYS A 201 -0.80 16.58 10.00
CA LYS A 201 -1.50 16.54 8.71
C LYS A 201 -1.73 15.10 8.24
N LEU A 202 -2.97 14.80 7.86
CA LEU A 202 -3.35 13.52 7.25
C LEU A 202 -4.03 13.74 5.90
N HIS A 203 -3.72 12.86 4.95
CA HIS A 203 -4.41 12.78 3.67
C HIS A 203 -4.86 11.35 3.41
N PHE A 204 -6.16 11.12 3.31
CA PHE A 204 -6.70 9.80 2.99
C PHE A 204 -7.12 9.71 1.53
N THR A 205 -6.70 8.67 0.81
CA THR A 205 -7.28 8.35 -0.50
C THR A 205 -8.42 7.36 -0.33
N VAL A 206 -9.65 7.75 -0.64
CA VAL A 206 -10.85 6.95 -0.37
C VAL A 206 -11.59 6.61 -1.66
N ALA A 207 -12.38 5.54 -1.63
CA ALA A 207 -13.31 5.25 -2.72
C ALA A 207 -14.46 6.26 -2.70
N PRO A 208 -15.00 6.70 -3.86
CA PRO A 208 -16.07 7.71 -3.90
C PRO A 208 -17.30 7.38 -3.04
N ASN A 209 -17.71 6.11 -3.00
CA ASN A 209 -18.84 5.60 -2.21
C ASN A 209 -18.57 5.54 -0.70
N HIS A 210 -17.33 5.77 -0.25
CA HIS A 210 -16.95 5.74 1.15
C HIS A 210 -16.55 7.11 1.71
N LEU A 211 -16.45 8.15 0.88
CA LEU A 211 -15.99 9.48 1.29
C LEU A 211 -16.77 10.05 2.48
N GLU A 212 -18.11 10.01 2.43
CA GLU A 212 -18.94 10.55 3.51
C GLU A 212 -18.80 9.74 4.81
N LYS A 213 -18.67 8.41 4.73
CA LYS A 213 -18.39 7.57 5.91
C LYS A 213 -17.06 7.96 6.57
N PHE A 214 -16.03 8.21 5.77
CA PHE A 214 -14.72 8.65 6.27
C PHE A 214 -14.76 10.05 6.90
N LYS A 215 -15.46 11.01 6.29
CA LYS A 215 -15.62 12.35 6.87
C LYS A 215 -16.26 12.29 8.27
N VAL A 216 -17.34 11.53 8.41
CA VAL A 216 -18.01 11.34 9.71
C VAL A 216 -17.07 10.69 10.73
N ALA A 217 -16.32 9.66 10.33
CA ALA A 217 -15.37 8.98 11.20
C ALA A 217 -14.19 9.88 11.62
N VAL A 218 -13.67 10.70 10.72
CA VAL A 218 -12.63 11.69 11.00
C VAL A 218 -13.10 12.71 12.03
N GLU A 219 -14.32 13.25 11.90
CA GLU A 219 -14.85 14.19 12.88
C GLU A 219 -15.07 13.53 14.25
N LYS A 220 -15.43 12.24 14.28
CA LYS A 220 -15.49 11.47 15.54
C LYS A 220 -14.10 11.29 16.15
N ALA A 221 -13.10 10.93 15.35
CA ALA A 221 -11.72 10.76 15.81
C ALA A 221 -11.13 12.08 16.34
N LYS A 222 -11.29 13.20 15.63
CA LYS A 222 -10.86 14.53 16.09
C LYS A 222 -11.42 14.88 17.47
N ARG A 223 -12.72 14.63 17.69
CA ARG A 223 -13.35 14.81 19.01
C ARG A 223 -12.77 13.89 20.07
N LYS A 224 -12.51 12.62 19.74
CA LYS A 224 -11.90 11.65 20.67
C LYS A 224 -10.52 12.12 21.14
N PHE A 225 -9.70 12.65 20.24
CA PHE A 225 -8.38 13.19 20.58
C PHE A 225 -8.43 14.60 21.20
N SER A 226 -9.61 15.24 21.25
CA SER A 226 -9.83 16.60 21.80
C SER A 226 -8.90 17.65 21.20
N ASP A 227 -8.61 17.56 19.90
CA ASP A 227 -7.45 18.22 19.33
C ASP A 227 -7.76 19.01 18.06
N ASP A 228 -7.63 20.34 18.15
CA ASP A 228 -7.69 21.26 17.01
C ASP A 228 -6.42 21.19 16.14
N THR A 229 -5.46 20.34 16.48
CA THR A 229 -4.17 20.19 15.79
C THR A 229 -4.20 19.27 14.57
N PHE A 230 -5.35 18.72 14.17
CA PHE A 230 -5.45 17.82 13.02
C PHE A 230 -5.99 18.52 11.77
N GLU A 231 -5.13 18.64 10.76
CA GLU A 231 -5.54 18.97 9.39
C GLU A 231 -5.73 17.68 8.59
N VAL A 232 -6.98 17.39 8.21
CA VAL A 232 -7.31 16.14 7.49
C VAL A 232 -7.93 16.50 6.15
N SER A 233 -7.35 15.93 5.09
CA SER A 233 -7.82 16.09 3.72
C SER A 233 -8.10 14.73 3.07
N PHE A 234 -8.84 14.77 1.98
CA PHE A 234 -9.22 13.59 1.22
C PHE A 234 -8.96 13.79 -0.25
N SER A 235 -8.65 12.70 -0.94
CA SER A 235 -8.80 12.62 -2.38
C SER A 235 -9.50 11.32 -2.75
N VAL A 236 -10.16 11.31 -3.91
CA VAL A 236 -10.77 10.10 -4.44
C VAL A 236 -9.83 9.44 -5.44
N GLN A 237 -9.79 8.11 -5.44
CA GLN A 237 -9.08 7.39 -6.49
C GLN A 237 -9.85 7.60 -7.80
N ASP A 238 -9.16 8.17 -8.81
CA ASP A 238 -9.82 8.61 -10.03
C ASP A 238 -10.28 7.41 -10.87
N SER A 239 -11.56 7.41 -11.26
CA SER A 239 -12.11 6.40 -12.18
C SER A 239 -11.47 6.39 -13.57
N ASN A 240 -10.75 7.46 -13.95
CA ASN A 240 -9.96 7.50 -15.19
C ASN A 240 -8.72 6.59 -15.16
N SER A 241 -8.34 6.05 -14.00
CA SER A 241 -7.26 5.07 -13.90
C SER A 241 -7.72 3.65 -14.26
N ASN A 242 -8.98 3.47 -14.69
CA ASN A 242 -9.47 2.19 -15.15
C ASN A 242 -8.82 1.83 -16.49
N THR A 243 -8.44 0.57 -16.65
CA THR A 243 -7.93 0.01 -17.89
C THR A 243 -9.00 -0.82 -18.58
N ILE A 244 -8.94 -0.87 -19.91
CA ILE A 244 -9.81 -1.77 -20.69
C ILE A 244 -9.41 -3.23 -20.42
N ALA A 245 -10.40 -4.12 -20.26
CA ALA A 245 -10.14 -5.56 -20.23
C ALA A 245 -10.13 -6.10 -21.66
N VAL A 246 -9.29 -7.11 -21.93
CA VAL A 246 -9.26 -7.82 -23.22
C VAL A 246 -9.48 -9.32 -23.05
N ASN A 247 -9.87 -10.01 -24.12
CA ASN A 247 -9.92 -11.47 -24.16
C ASN A 247 -8.51 -12.07 -24.40
N LYS A 248 -8.42 -13.40 -24.55
CA LYS A 248 -7.14 -14.09 -24.79
C LYS A 248 -6.44 -13.60 -26.06
N GLU A 249 -7.21 -13.22 -27.07
CA GLU A 249 -6.77 -12.71 -28.37
C GLU A 249 -6.44 -11.20 -28.36
N ASN A 250 -6.38 -10.54 -27.19
CA ASN A 250 -6.12 -9.10 -27.04
C ASN A 250 -7.17 -8.17 -27.68
N MET A 251 -8.39 -8.68 -27.90
CA MET A 251 -9.53 -7.88 -28.34
C MET A 251 -10.32 -7.35 -27.14
N PRO A 252 -10.90 -6.13 -27.21
CA PRO A 252 -11.72 -5.57 -26.13
C PRO A 252 -12.77 -6.54 -25.61
N PHE A 253 -12.74 -6.80 -24.30
CA PHE A 253 -13.66 -7.74 -23.66
C PHE A 253 -15.03 -7.09 -23.48
N ARG A 254 -16.08 -7.79 -23.91
CA ARG A 254 -17.46 -7.30 -23.87
C ARG A 254 -18.37 -8.15 -22.99
N THR A 255 -19.35 -7.49 -22.40
CA THR A 255 -20.46 -8.16 -21.69
C THR A 255 -21.42 -8.82 -22.69
N SER A 256 -22.39 -9.61 -22.19
CA SER A 256 -23.49 -10.17 -23.01
C SER A 256 -24.29 -9.10 -23.74
N ASN A 257 -24.34 -7.88 -23.19
CA ASN A 257 -25.06 -6.74 -23.75
C ASN A 257 -24.12 -5.87 -24.61
N ASN A 258 -23.01 -6.43 -25.10
CA ASN A 258 -22.03 -5.78 -25.98
C ASN A 258 -21.26 -4.57 -25.41
N HIS A 259 -21.47 -4.18 -24.15
CA HIS A 259 -20.68 -3.10 -23.51
C HIS A 259 -19.24 -3.52 -23.18
N LEU A 260 -18.28 -2.59 -23.30
CA LEU A 260 -16.89 -2.82 -22.90
C LEU A 260 -16.78 -3.01 -21.38
N VAL A 261 -15.82 -3.85 -20.99
CA VAL A 261 -15.47 -4.09 -19.59
C VAL A 261 -14.19 -3.35 -19.25
N PHE A 262 -14.25 -2.59 -18.16
CA PHE A 262 -13.10 -1.89 -17.59
C PHE A 262 -12.78 -2.45 -16.21
N ARG A 263 -11.51 -2.36 -15.80
CA ARG A 263 -11.01 -2.80 -14.50
C ARG A 263 -10.18 -1.69 -13.84
N PRO A 264 -10.15 -1.60 -12.51
CA PRO A 264 -9.25 -0.68 -11.83
C PRO A 264 -7.79 -0.96 -12.22
N GLY A 265 -7.04 0.07 -12.61
CA GLY A 265 -5.63 -0.04 -13.01
C GLY A 265 -4.63 -0.22 -11.87
N GLY A 266 -5.08 -0.60 -10.66
CA GLY A 266 -4.21 -0.88 -9.52
C GLY A 266 -3.70 0.35 -8.76
N HIS A 267 -2.68 0.14 -7.92
CA HIS A 267 -2.13 1.17 -7.00
C HIS A 267 -1.39 2.31 -7.72
N GLY A 268 -1.01 2.15 -8.99
CA GLY A 268 -0.42 3.23 -9.79
C GLY A 268 -1.30 4.49 -9.91
N ALA A 269 -2.61 4.32 -9.75
CA ALA A 269 -3.56 5.42 -9.69
C ALA A 269 -3.27 6.42 -8.56
N LEU A 270 -2.63 5.97 -7.47
CA LEU A 270 -2.33 6.79 -6.29
C LEU A 270 -1.28 7.87 -6.56
N LEU A 271 -0.47 7.74 -7.61
CA LEU A 271 0.57 8.73 -7.92
C LEU A 271 -0.06 10.11 -8.19
N LYS A 272 -1.21 10.17 -8.88
CA LYS A 272 -1.91 11.43 -9.12
C LYS A 272 -2.35 12.09 -7.81
N ASN A 273 -2.81 11.30 -6.84
CA ASN A 273 -3.20 11.77 -5.51
C ASN A 273 -1.97 12.28 -4.73
N LEU A 274 -0.86 11.53 -4.77
CA LEU A 274 0.42 11.96 -4.19
C LEU A 274 0.93 13.25 -4.83
N ASN A 275 0.82 13.38 -6.16
CA ASN A 275 1.22 14.54 -6.94
C ASN A 275 0.33 15.78 -6.70
N GLN A 276 -0.65 15.73 -5.79
CA GLN A 276 -1.41 16.92 -5.36
C GLN A 276 -0.86 17.54 -4.08
N LEU A 277 -0.14 16.78 -3.26
CA LEU A 277 0.40 17.22 -1.96
C LEU A 277 1.49 18.28 -2.12
N GLN A 278 1.68 19.15 -1.12
CA GLN A 278 2.61 20.29 -1.22
C GLN A 278 3.65 20.30 -0.10
N GLU A 279 3.55 19.37 0.83
CA GLU A 279 4.45 19.22 1.96
C GLU A 279 5.82 18.72 1.51
N ASP A 280 6.85 19.02 2.31
CA ASP A 280 8.23 18.65 1.99
C ASP A 280 8.45 17.15 2.18
N ILE A 281 7.87 16.60 3.25
CA ILE A 281 8.00 15.20 3.65
C ILE A 281 6.63 14.53 3.66
N VAL A 282 6.52 13.42 2.93
CA VAL A 282 5.30 12.60 2.85
C VAL A 282 5.55 11.21 3.40
N PHE A 283 4.87 10.85 4.49
CA PHE A 283 4.84 9.50 5.02
C PHE A 283 3.73 8.69 4.35
N ILE A 284 4.06 7.54 3.76
CA ILE A 284 3.09 6.66 3.09
C ILE A 284 3.00 5.35 3.86
N LYS A 285 1.78 4.96 4.22
CA LYS A 285 1.46 3.69 4.88
C LYS A 285 0.00 3.30 4.60
N ASN A 286 -0.25 2.05 4.23
CA ASN A 286 -1.62 1.57 3.96
C ASN A 286 -2.49 1.61 5.23
N ILE A 287 -3.79 1.86 5.05
CA ILE A 287 -4.77 2.00 6.15
C ILE A 287 -4.87 0.77 7.06
N ASP A 288 -4.59 -0.43 6.54
CA ASP A 288 -4.77 -1.70 7.24
C ASP A 288 -3.50 -2.20 7.93
N ASN A 289 -2.38 -1.48 7.80
CA ASN A 289 -1.15 -1.77 8.54
C ASN A 289 -1.12 -0.89 9.80
N VAL A 290 -1.55 -1.43 10.93
CA VAL A 290 -1.61 -0.70 12.22
C VAL A 290 -1.08 -1.56 13.36
N SER A 291 -0.35 -0.94 14.28
CA SER A 291 0.26 -1.61 15.44
C SER A 291 -0.64 -1.50 16.68
N ASN A 292 -0.50 -2.46 17.60
CA ASN A 292 -1.04 -2.35 18.96
C ASN A 292 -0.20 -1.42 19.84
N ASP A 293 -0.66 -1.15 21.05
CA ASP A 293 0.02 -0.26 22.00
C ASP A 293 1.45 -0.71 22.32
N TYR A 294 1.68 -2.04 22.39
CA TYR A 294 3.00 -2.60 22.67
C TYR A 294 4.02 -2.30 21.56
N ASN A 295 3.63 -2.43 20.29
CA ASN A 295 4.51 -2.21 19.14
C ASN A 295 4.55 -0.75 18.67
N PHE A 296 3.65 0.11 19.15
CA PHE A 296 3.54 1.50 18.73
C PHE A 296 4.83 2.31 18.97
N PRO A 297 5.52 2.23 20.14
CA PRO A 297 6.79 2.93 20.34
C PRO A 297 7.89 2.53 19.34
N THR A 298 8.02 1.23 19.04
CA THR A 298 8.96 0.73 18.03
C THR A 298 8.62 1.27 16.64
N LEU A 299 7.33 1.29 16.28
CA LEU A 299 6.88 1.88 15.03
C LEU A 299 7.26 3.37 14.93
N VAL A 300 7.01 4.15 15.98
CA VAL A 300 7.35 5.58 15.99
C VAL A 300 8.86 5.78 15.86
N TYR A 301 9.66 5.01 16.61
CA TYR A 301 11.13 5.05 16.55
C TYR A 301 11.64 4.87 15.11
N TYR A 302 11.26 3.77 14.46
CA TYR A 302 11.74 3.48 13.11
C TYR A 302 11.17 4.43 12.06
N LYS A 303 9.95 4.96 12.25
CA LYS A 303 9.39 6.02 11.39
C LYS A 303 10.19 7.31 11.45
N LYS A 304 10.59 7.74 12.65
CA LYS A 304 11.46 8.89 12.83
C LYS A 304 12.85 8.63 12.26
N LEU A 305 13.40 7.43 12.47
CA LEU A 305 14.71 7.03 11.94
C LEU A 305 14.80 7.18 10.43
N ILE A 306 13.87 6.56 9.69
CA ILE A 306 13.86 6.65 8.22
C ILE A 306 13.51 8.07 7.73
N GLY A 307 12.73 8.84 8.50
CA GLY A 307 12.49 10.25 8.25
C GLY A 307 13.74 11.11 8.44
N GLY A 308 14.55 10.82 9.45
CA GLY A 308 15.84 11.47 9.70
C GLY A 308 16.84 11.19 8.59
N LEU A 309 16.89 9.93 8.13
CA LEU A 309 17.72 9.56 6.98
C LEU A 309 17.29 10.29 5.70
N LEU A 310 15.97 10.43 5.47
CA LEU A 310 15.47 11.19 4.34
C LEU A 310 15.95 12.64 4.39
N VAL A 311 15.79 13.32 5.54
CA VAL A 311 16.19 14.72 5.73
C VAL A 311 17.70 14.88 5.54
N LYS A 312 18.51 13.99 6.12
CA LYS A 312 19.97 14.00 5.99
C LYS A 312 20.40 13.85 4.53
N ALA A 313 19.94 12.78 3.87
CA ALA A 313 20.29 12.50 2.48
C ALA A 313 19.83 13.61 1.54
N GLN A 314 18.62 14.15 1.75
CA GLN A 314 18.10 15.28 0.97
C GLN A 314 19.00 16.52 1.13
N GLY A 315 19.43 16.85 2.34
CA GLY A 315 20.33 17.98 2.60
C GLY A 315 21.65 17.87 1.85
N GLU A 316 22.29 16.70 1.91
CA GLU A 316 23.56 16.44 1.22
C GLU A 316 23.39 16.41 -0.32
N ILE A 317 22.27 15.88 -0.82
CA ILE A 317 21.92 15.94 -2.25
C ILE A 317 21.76 17.40 -2.70
N PHE A 318 21.07 18.23 -1.93
CA PHE A 318 20.83 19.63 -2.27
C PHE A 318 22.13 20.45 -2.22
N GLU A 319 23.00 20.18 -1.26
CA GLU A 319 24.35 20.75 -1.21
C GLU A 319 25.14 20.41 -2.48
N ALA A 320 25.17 19.14 -2.88
CA ALA A 320 25.83 18.71 -4.12
C ALA A 320 25.28 19.44 -5.36
N LEU A 321 23.95 19.53 -5.48
CA LEU A 321 23.29 20.21 -6.60
C LEU A 321 23.60 21.72 -6.65
N HIS A 322 23.66 22.39 -5.50
CA HIS A 322 24.05 23.79 -5.42
C HIS A 322 25.52 24.02 -5.75
N LEU A 323 26.40 23.10 -5.35
CA LEU A 323 27.82 23.16 -5.70
C LEU A 323 28.02 22.92 -7.20
N LEU A 324 27.35 21.93 -7.80
CA LEU A 324 27.41 21.68 -9.25
C LEU A 324 27.04 22.92 -10.09
N GLU A 325 26.15 23.79 -9.61
CA GLU A 325 25.81 25.06 -10.29
C GLU A 325 26.87 26.16 -10.13
N LYS A 326 27.69 26.11 -9.08
CA LYS A 326 28.64 27.17 -8.68
C LYS A 326 30.09 26.85 -8.99
N ASP A 327 30.51 25.63 -8.67
CA ASP A 327 31.83 25.07 -8.88
C ASP A 327 31.69 23.60 -9.30
N GLU A 328 31.88 23.36 -10.60
CA GLU A 328 31.69 22.03 -11.19
C GLU A 328 32.61 20.97 -10.57
N LEU A 329 33.83 21.33 -10.15
CA LEU A 329 34.81 20.36 -9.65
C LEU A 329 34.47 19.96 -8.21
N GLU A 330 34.21 20.94 -7.35
CA GLU A 330 33.77 20.67 -5.96
C GLU A 330 32.40 19.99 -5.94
N GLY A 331 31.47 20.46 -6.79
CA GLY A 331 30.15 19.87 -6.92
C GLY A 331 30.18 18.44 -7.41
N LEU A 332 31.05 18.10 -8.36
CA LEU A 332 31.19 16.73 -8.83
C LEU A 332 31.76 15.82 -7.74
N ALA A 333 32.78 16.27 -7.00
CA ALA A 333 33.32 15.50 -5.88
C ALA A 333 32.26 15.24 -4.80
N LYS A 334 31.46 16.25 -4.44
CA LYS A 334 30.36 16.09 -3.49
C LYS A 334 29.25 15.18 -4.02
N ALA A 335 28.93 15.29 -5.31
CA ALA A 335 27.93 14.44 -5.94
C ALA A 335 28.37 12.96 -5.96
N GLU A 336 29.63 12.68 -6.30
CA GLU A 336 30.20 11.32 -6.27
C GLU A 336 30.19 10.73 -4.84
N GLU A 337 30.50 11.54 -3.81
CA GLU A 337 30.38 11.14 -2.40
C GLU A 337 28.94 10.75 -2.03
N VAL A 338 27.95 11.56 -2.41
CA VAL A 338 26.52 11.29 -2.16
C VAL A 338 26.06 10.05 -2.91
N LEU A 339 26.47 9.90 -4.17
CA LEU A 339 26.15 8.75 -5.02
C LEU A 339 26.69 7.44 -4.45
N GLN A 340 27.92 7.47 -3.96
CA GLN A 340 28.53 6.33 -3.31
C GLN A 340 27.83 6.02 -1.97
N THR A 341 27.64 7.05 -1.14
CA THR A 341 27.10 6.90 0.23
C THR A 341 25.68 6.33 0.24
N TYR A 342 24.77 6.86 -0.60
CA TYR A 342 23.34 6.51 -0.50
C TYR A 342 22.85 5.54 -1.56
N PHE A 343 23.52 5.46 -2.71
CA PHE A 343 23.04 4.70 -3.87
C PHE A 343 23.99 3.57 -4.29
N ASN A 344 25.14 3.43 -3.61
CA ASN A 344 26.17 2.41 -3.90
C ASN A 344 26.65 2.48 -5.37
N ILE A 345 26.82 3.69 -5.88
CA ILE A 345 27.26 3.94 -7.25
C ILE A 345 28.71 4.45 -7.22
N ASP A 346 29.63 3.53 -7.48
CA ASP A 346 31.07 3.83 -7.66
C ASP A 346 31.38 3.98 -9.14
N LYS A 347 31.06 5.15 -9.69
CA LYS A 347 31.30 5.49 -11.10
C LYS A 347 31.54 6.98 -11.23
N SER A 348 32.50 7.36 -12.09
CA SER A 348 32.66 8.76 -12.48
C SER A 348 31.53 9.22 -13.40
N PHE A 349 30.99 10.40 -13.08
CA PHE A 349 29.92 11.04 -13.84
C PHE A 349 30.43 12.34 -14.46
N SER A 350 29.84 12.73 -15.59
CA SER A 350 29.87 14.14 -15.97
C SER A 350 28.99 14.97 -15.04
N VAL A 351 29.27 16.27 -14.93
CA VAL A 351 28.45 17.25 -14.17
C VAL A 351 26.96 17.10 -14.48
N LYS A 352 26.62 17.00 -15.77
CA LYS A 352 25.23 16.83 -16.21
C LYS A 352 24.62 15.51 -15.73
N GLU A 353 25.33 14.40 -15.86
CA GLU A 353 24.79 13.10 -15.45
C GLU A 353 24.60 13.02 -13.93
N ALA A 354 25.55 13.57 -13.16
CA ALA A 354 25.44 13.67 -11.71
C ALA A 354 24.22 14.52 -11.31
N PHE A 355 24.07 15.69 -11.94
CA PHE A 355 22.93 16.59 -11.72
C PHE A 355 21.59 15.90 -12.06
N ASP A 356 21.49 15.29 -13.25
CA ASP A 356 20.28 14.60 -13.72
C ASP A 356 19.94 13.37 -12.86
N PHE A 357 20.93 12.75 -12.21
CA PHE A 357 20.71 11.63 -11.29
C PHE A 357 20.19 12.09 -9.94
N LEU A 358 20.80 13.14 -9.38
CA LEU A 358 20.51 13.65 -8.03
C LEU A 358 19.26 14.52 -7.98
N ASN A 359 18.93 15.25 -9.04
CA ASN A 359 17.77 16.15 -9.07
C ASN A 359 16.47 15.40 -9.40
N ARG A 360 16.07 14.50 -8.50
CA ARG A 360 14.84 13.68 -8.62
C ARG A 360 14.11 13.59 -7.28
N PRO A 361 12.84 13.17 -7.28
CA PRO A 361 12.17 12.80 -6.04
C PRO A 361 12.94 11.70 -5.29
N LEU A 362 12.94 11.79 -3.97
CA LEU A 362 13.67 10.89 -3.07
C LEU A 362 12.68 10.09 -2.22
N ARG A 363 12.99 8.82 -1.99
CA ARG A 363 12.27 7.98 -1.01
C ARG A 363 13.22 7.17 -0.16
N VAL A 364 12.90 7.09 1.12
CA VAL A 364 13.45 6.10 2.05
C VAL A 364 12.37 5.07 2.33
N CYS A 365 12.69 3.80 2.14
CA CYS A 365 11.76 2.69 2.29
C CYS A 365 12.20 1.77 3.44
N GLY A 366 11.35 1.58 4.43
CA GLY A 366 11.55 0.53 5.43
C GLY A 366 11.35 -0.84 4.78
N MET A 367 12.25 -1.78 5.04
CA MET A 367 12.23 -3.15 4.56
C MET A 367 12.22 -4.10 5.76
N VAL A 368 11.29 -5.04 5.78
CA VAL A 368 11.21 -6.05 6.85
C VAL A 368 11.81 -7.36 6.38
N LYS A 369 12.35 -8.17 7.30
CA LYS A 369 12.81 -9.52 6.99
C LYS A 369 11.68 -10.34 6.39
N ASN A 370 11.99 -11.10 5.35
CA ASN A 370 11.02 -11.94 4.69
C ASN A 370 10.88 -13.28 5.43
N GLU A 371 9.75 -13.48 6.10
CA GLU A 371 9.42 -14.73 6.81
C GLU A 371 8.56 -15.69 5.96
N GLY A 372 8.64 -15.55 4.62
CA GLY A 372 7.86 -16.33 3.66
C GLY A 372 6.60 -15.62 3.16
N GLU A 373 6.49 -14.31 3.38
CA GLU A 373 5.36 -13.52 2.90
C GLU A 373 5.40 -13.36 1.38
N PRO A 374 4.29 -13.63 0.67
CA PRO A 374 4.23 -13.38 -0.77
C PRO A 374 4.14 -11.88 -1.05
N GLY A 375 5.00 -11.38 -1.94
CA GLY A 375 4.92 -10.02 -2.45
C GLY A 375 6.23 -9.50 -3.03
N GLY A 376 6.32 -8.18 -3.22
CA GLY A 376 7.52 -7.53 -3.74
C GLY A 376 8.62 -7.30 -2.72
N GLY A 377 9.86 -7.32 -3.17
CA GLY A 377 11.04 -7.13 -2.34
C GLY A 377 12.10 -6.24 -2.98
N PRO A 378 13.17 -5.92 -2.25
CA PRO A 378 14.26 -5.10 -2.75
C PRO A 378 15.25 -5.92 -3.59
N PHE A 379 15.51 -5.49 -4.82
CA PHE A 379 16.44 -6.13 -5.74
C PHE A 379 17.31 -5.11 -6.47
N TRP A 380 18.52 -5.54 -6.80
CA TRP A 380 19.37 -4.87 -7.77
C TRP A 380 18.97 -5.29 -9.18
N VAL A 381 18.75 -4.30 -10.04
CA VAL A 381 18.45 -4.49 -11.47
C VAL A 381 19.43 -3.68 -12.30
N LYS A 382 19.80 -4.16 -13.49
CA LYS A 382 20.56 -3.35 -14.44
C LYS A 382 19.62 -2.51 -15.27
N ASP A 383 19.87 -1.22 -15.34
CA ASP A 383 19.21 -0.39 -16.35
C ASP A 383 19.82 -0.62 -17.75
N GLN A 384 19.24 0.04 -18.75
CA GLN A 384 19.70 -0.04 -20.14
C GLN A 384 21.15 0.42 -20.37
N ASN A 385 21.72 1.18 -19.44
CA ASN A 385 23.11 1.65 -19.48
C ASN A 385 24.03 0.78 -18.60
N GLY A 386 23.51 -0.31 -18.04
CA GLY A 386 24.25 -1.21 -17.15
C GLY A 386 24.49 -0.65 -15.75
N ILE A 387 23.85 0.47 -15.37
CA ILE A 387 23.98 1.03 -14.03
C ILE A 387 23.10 0.19 -13.09
N PRO A 388 23.67 -0.37 -12.01
CA PRO A 388 22.89 -1.08 -11.01
C PRO A 388 21.94 -0.11 -10.32
N LYS A 389 20.67 -0.46 -10.27
CA LYS A 389 19.62 0.30 -9.60
C LYS A 389 18.90 -0.58 -8.60
N LEU A 390 18.77 -0.05 -7.41
CA LEU A 390 18.02 -0.67 -6.34
C LEU A 390 16.52 -0.37 -6.53
N GLN A 391 15.69 -1.42 -6.62
CA GLN A 391 14.27 -1.32 -6.95
C GLN A 391 13.41 -2.26 -6.12
N ILE A 392 12.14 -1.89 -5.96
CA ILE A 392 11.11 -2.78 -5.40
C ILE A 392 10.49 -3.54 -6.55
N ILE A 393 10.69 -4.85 -6.60
CA ILE A 393 10.20 -5.73 -7.68
C ILE A 393 9.11 -6.65 -7.13
N GLU A 394 7.92 -6.60 -7.73
CA GLU A 394 6.82 -7.50 -7.39
C GLU A 394 7.04 -8.88 -7.99
N SER A 395 6.56 -9.94 -7.34
CA SER A 395 6.75 -11.32 -7.85
C SER A 395 6.11 -11.56 -9.23
N ALA A 396 5.13 -10.73 -9.63
CA ALA A 396 4.51 -10.78 -10.96
C ALA A 396 5.41 -10.23 -12.07
N GLN A 397 6.48 -9.50 -11.73
CA GLN A 397 7.44 -8.94 -12.66
C GLN A 397 8.68 -9.83 -12.85
N ILE A 398 8.75 -10.96 -12.14
CA ILE A 398 9.89 -11.90 -12.20
C ILE A 398 9.50 -13.04 -13.13
N HIS A 399 10.38 -13.39 -14.07
CA HIS A 399 10.18 -14.52 -14.97
C HIS A 399 10.39 -15.83 -14.21
N LYS A 400 9.31 -16.54 -13.88
CA LYS A 400 9.36 -17.71 -12.97
C LYS A 400 9.85 -18.98 -13.67
N GLU A 401 9.72 -19.03 -14.99
CA GLU A 401 10.16 -20.13 -15.84
C GLU A 401 11.67 -20.08 -16.10
N ASP A 402 12.32 -18.94 -15.83
CA ASP A 402 13.77 -18.80 -15.84
C ASP A 402 14.34 -19.25 -14.49
N ALA A 403 15.16 -20.30 -14.51
CA ALA A 403 15.71 -20.91 -13.31
C ALA A 403 16.63 -19.98 -12.52
N GLU A 404 17.40 -19.10 -13.18
CA GLU A 404 18.30 -18.16 -12.50
C GLU A 404 17.50 -17.04 -11.83
N GLN A 405 16.50 -16.49 -12.54
CA GLN A 405 15.61 -15.48 -11.97
C GLN A 405 14.79 -16.02 -10.79
N ALA A 406 14.27 -17.25 -10.92
CA ALA A 406 13.56 -17.92 -9.83
C ALA A 406 14.47 -18.15 -8.61
N LYS A 407 15.73 -18.51 -8.83
CA LYS A 407 16.72 -18.69 -7.75
C LYS A 407 17.01 -17.38 -7.01
N ILE A 408 17.24 -16.28 -7.75
CA ILE A 408 17.46 -14.95 -7.13
C ILE A 408 16.24 -14.55 -6.29
N ALA A 409 15.03 -14.76 -6.82
CA ALA A 409 13.80 -14.43 -6.11
C ALA A 409 13.60 -15.24 -4.82
N GLN A 410 13.97 -16.52 -4.83
CA GLN A 410 13.88 -17.40 -3.65
C GLN A 410 14.88 -17.03 -2.55
N GLN A 411 15.97 -16.33 -2.89
CA GLN A 411 16.98 -15.90 -1.94
C GLN A 411 16.71 -14.52 -1.33
N ALA A 412 15.57 -13.89 -1.67
CA ALA A 412 15.19 -12.59 -1.14
C ALA A 412 15.10 -12.61 0.39
N THR A 413 15.93 -11.80 1.04
CA THR A 413 16.04 -11.73 2.51
C THR A 413 15.01 -10.78 3.13
N HIS A 414 14.48 -9.85 2.34
CA HIS A 414 13.60 -8.78 2.78
C HIS A 414 12.37 -8.65 1.87
N PHE A 415 11.34 -8.02 2.40
CA PHE A 415 10.06 -7.73 1.75
C PHE A 415 9.68 -6.26 1.97
N ASN A 416 8.95 -5.67 1.02
CA ASN A 416 8.49 -4.29 1.10
C ASN A 416 7.14 -4.17 1.84
N PRO A 417 7.09 -3.65 3.08
CA PRO A 417 5.87 -3.43 3.85
C PRO A 417 5.01 -2.24 3.36
N VAL A 418 5.44 -1.52 2.33
CA VAL A 418 4.86 -0.22 1.93
C VAL A 418 4.98 0.79 3.09
N ASP A 419 6.18 0.84 3.67
CA ASP A 419 6.58 1.84 4.64
C ASP A 419 7.55 2.81 3.95
N LEU A 420 7.05 3.99 3.56
CA LEU A 420 7.83 4.95 2.78
C LEU A 420 7.81 6.32 3.44
N VAL A 421 8.92 7.03 3.33
CA VAL A 421 9.01 8.47 3.57
C VAL A 421 9.62 9.12 2.34
N CYS A 422 8.93 10.10 1.78
CA CYS A 422 9.23 10.68 0.48
C CYS A 422 9.50 12.17 0.57
N SER A 423 10.44 12.66 -0.25
CA SER A 423 10.61 14.06 -0.60
C SER A 423 10.20 14.28 -2.05
N ILE A 424 9.35 15.27 -2.29
CA ILE A 424 8.76 15.58 -3.60
C ILE A 424 9.13 16.97 -4.14
N LYS A 425 10.07 17.65 -3.49
CA LYS A 425 10.58 18.96 -3.92
C LYS A 425 12.06 18.88 -4.28
N ASP A 426 12.46 19.73 -5.22
CA ASP A 426 13.84 19.92 -5.63
C ASP A 426 14.62 20.81 -4.65
N TYR A 427 15.91 20.93 -4.88
CA TYR A 427 16.85 21.77 -4.13
C TYR A 427 16.54 23.28 -4.17
N LYS A 428 15.61 23.72 -5.04
CA LYS A 428 15.10 25.10 -5.12
C LYS A 428 13.75 25.25 -4.43
N GLY A 429 13.26 24.21 -3.74
CA GLY A 429 11.96 24.18 -3.08
C GLY A 429 10.78 24.05 -4.05
N LYS A 430 11.03 23.79 -5.33
CA LYS A 430 9.99 23.60 -6.33
C LYS A 430 9.57 22.13 -6.35
N LYS A 431 8.27 21.90 -6.30
CA LYS A 431 7.71 20.55 -6.40
C LYS A 431 7.97 19.93 -7.77
N PHE A 432 8.43 18.68 -7.76
CA PHE A 432 8.51 17.85 -8.96
C PHE A 432 7.11 17.49 -9.46
N ASP A 433 6.91 17.47 -10.77
CA ASP A 433 5.77 16.76 -11.35
C ASP A 433 6.10 15.27 -11.36
N LEU A 434 5.53 14.52 -10.42
CA LEU A 434 5.86 13.11 -10.18
C LEU A 434 5.55 12.22 -11.39
N VAL A 435 4.67 12.67 -12.29
CA VAL A 435 4.33 11.95 -13.53
C VAL A 435 5.55 11.81 -14.45
N ASN A 436 6.49 12.77 -14.40
CA ASN A 436 7.71 12.73 -15.20
C ASN A 436 8.71 11.68 -14.73
N TYR A 437 8.49 11.06 -13.57
CA TYR A 437 9.37 10.06 -12.95
C TYR A 437 8.76 8.65 -12.94
N VAL A 438 7.77 8.41 -13.80
CA VAL A 438 7.11 7.10 -13.97
C VAL A 438 7.80 6.30 -15.06
N ASN A 439 8.09 5.03 -14.79
CA ASN A 439 8.40 4.07 -15.84
C ASN A 439 7.11 3.43 -16.39
N HIS A 440 6.65 3.94 -17.54
CA HIS A 440 5.41 3.48 -18.16
C HIS A 440 5.48 2.06 -18.76
N ASP A 441 6.68 1.47 -18.86
CA ASP A 441 6.89 0.08 -19.32
C ASP A 441 6.72 -0.96 -18.21
N LYS A 442 6.72 -0.57 -16.93
CA LYS A 442 6.52 -1.49 -15.78
C LYS A 442 5.05 -1.76 -15.46
N TYR A 443 4.22 -1.90 -16.49
CA TYR A 443 2.87 -2.43 -16.31
C TYR A 443 2.92 -3.96 -16.20
N PHE A 444 1.87 -4.56 -15.65
CA PHE A 444 1.71 -6.02 -15.68
C PHE A 444 0.29 -6.42 -16.04
N ILE A 445 0.17 -7.61 -16.60
CA ILE A 445 -1.10 -8.19 -17.06
C ILE A 445 -1.47 -9.33 -16.13
N SER A 446 -2.68 -9.28 -15.58
CA SER A 446 -3.23 -10.36 -14.77
C SER A 446 -4.44 -11.01 -15.46
N GLU A 447 -4.53 -12.33 -15.40
CA GLU A 447 -5.72 -13.06 -15.85
C GLU A 447 -6.78 -13.08 -14.74
N LYS A 448 -8.03 -12.88 -15.13
CA LYS A 448 -9.20 -12.95 -14.24
C LYS A 448 -10.28 -13.80 -14.89
N PHE A 449 -11.04 -14.52 -14.09
CA PHE A 449 -12.22 -15.24 -14.54
C PHE A 449 -13.47 -14.41 -14.26
N LYS A 450 -14.33 -14.25 -15.27
CA LYS A 450 -15.64 -13.59 -15.14
C LYS A 450 -16.69 -14.37 -15.92
N LYS A 451 -17.70 -14.89 -15.22
CA LYS A 451 -18.83 -15.64 -15.81
C LYS A 451 -18.38 -16.76 -16.76
N GLY A 452 -17.41 -17.57 -16.34
CA GLY A 452 -16.88 -18.69 -17.13
C GLY A 452 -15.94 -18.31 -18.29
N LYS A 453 -15.64 -17.02 -18.48
CA LYS A 453 -14.68 -16.54 -19.49
C LYS A 453 -13.42 -15.97 -18.82
N VAL A 454 -12.27 -16.21 -19.44
CA VAL A 454 -11.01 -15.58 -19.07
C VAL A 454 -10.96 -14.18 -19.69
N LEU A 455 -10.62 -13.19 -18.88
CA LEU A 455 -10.25 -11.85 -19.33
C LEU A 455 -8.85 -11.52 -18.82
N LYS A 456 -8.14 -10.67 -19.57
CA LYS A 456 -6.88 -10.06 -19.16
C LYS A 456 -7.15 -8.63 -18.68
N ALA A 457 -6.56 -8.27 -17.55
CA ALA A 457 -6.60 -6.93 -16.98
C ALA A 457 -5.20 -6.34 -16.96
N LEU A 458 -5.08 -5.07 -17.34
CA LEU A 458 -3.82 -4.33 -17.32
C LEU A 458 -3.75 -3.56 -16.00
N GLU A 459 -2.68 -3.74 -15.26
CA GLU A 459 -2.37 -2.96 -14.06
C GLU A 459 -1.28 -1.94 -14.43
N LEU A 460 -1.56 -0.68 -14.14
CA LEU A 460 -0.63 0.43 -14.34
C LEU A 460 0.58 0.28 -13.41
N PRO A 461 1.73 0.90 -13.73
CA PRO A 461 2.90 0.88 -12.86
C PRO A 461 2.52 1.18 -11.41
N GLY A 462 2.74 0.26 -10.49
CA GLY A 462 2.35 0.40 -9.08
C GLY A 462 3.05 1.58 -8.41
N LEU A 463 2.41 2.17 -7.39
CA LEU A 463 2.90 3.39 -6.74
C LEU A 463 4.37 3.27 -6.31
N TRP A 464 4.71 2.23 -5.57
CA TRP A 464 6.06 2.02 -5.01
C TRP A 464 6.98 1.17 -5.89
N ASN A 465 6.55 0.75 -7.08
CA ASN A 465 7.42 0.09 -8.06
C ASN A 465 7.57 0.99 -9.29
N GLY A 466 6.93 0.69 -10.41
CA GLY A 466 7.12 1.42 -11.66
C GLY A 466 6.73 2.90 -11.64
N SER A 467 5.80 3.34 -10.78
CA SER A 467 5.51 4.79 -10.63
C SER A 467 6.60 5.56 -9.89
N MET A 468 7.49 4.87 -9.18
CA MET A 468 8.60 5.44 -8.43
C MET A 468 9.97 4.87 -8.88
N GLU A 469 10.04 4.17 -10.02
CA GLU A 469 11.28 3.52 -10.45
C GLU A 469 12.38 4.53 -10.77
N LEU A 470 12.01 5.71 -11.27
CA LEU A 470 12.96 6.78 -11.59
C LEU A 470 13.25 7.69 -10.40
N TRP A 471 12.81 7.33 -9.19
CA TRP A 471 13.11 8.06 -7.95
C TRP A 471 14.43 7.59 -7.36
N ASN A 472 15.13 8.49 -6.67
CA ASN A 472 16.23 8.09 -5.81
C ASN A 472 15.67 7.27 -4.64
N SER A 473 16.23 6.08 -4.41
CA SER A 473 15.67 5.11 -3.47
C SER A 473 16.74 4.66 -2.48
N ILE A 474 16.45 4.76 -1.19
CA ILE A 474 17.28 4.28 -0.09
C ILE A 474 16.46 3.27 0.70
N PHE A 475 16.98 2.07 0.97
CA PHE A 475 16.26 1.05 1.73
C PHE A 475 16.89 0.84 3.10
N VAL A 476 16.08 0.67 4.13
CA VAL A 476 16.52 0.52 5.53
C VAL A 476 15.88 -0.72 6.14
N GLU A 477 16.65 -1.58 6.80
CA GLU A 477 16.07 -2.69 7.56
C GLU A 477 15.28 -2.13 8.76
N VAL A 478 14.02 -2.53 8.90
CA VAL A 478 13.16 -2.18 10.04
C VAL A 478 12.55 -3.46 10.65
N PRO A 479 12.20 -3.46 11.94
CA PRO A 479 11.64 -4.65 12.58
C PRO A 479 10.31 -5.06 11.96
N ILE A 480 10.07 -6.38 11.86
CA ILE A 480 8.81 -6.94 11.37
C ILE A 480 7.59 -6.47 12.18
N THR A 481 7.79 -6.12 13.47
CA THR A 481 6.74 -5.59 14.35
C THR A 481 6.18 -4.23 13.91
N THR A 482 6.82 -3.55 12.96
CA THR A 482 6.30 -2.33 12.31
C THR A 482 5.32 -2.62 11.18
N PHE A 483 5.17 -3.89 10.79
CA PHE A 483 4.35 -4.34 9.67
C PHE A 483 3.27 -5.33 10.11
N ASN A 484 2.05 -4.83 10.31
CA ASN A 484 0.91 -5.59 10.81
C ASN A 484 -0.33 -5.39 9.91
N PRO A 485 -0.30 -5.89 8.64
CA PRO A 485 -1.43 -5.77 7.73
C PRO A 485 -2.52 -6.80 8.04
N VAL A 486 -3.77 -6.43 7.77
CA VAL A 486 -4.93 -7.33 7.86
C VAL A 486 -5.41 -7.74 6.47
N LYS A 487 -5.09 -8.97 6.05
CA LYS A 487 -5.49 -9.52 4.73
C LYS A 487 -6.79 -10.32 4.83
N THR A 488 -7.00 -11.03 5.93
CA THR A 488 -8.16 -11.87 6.26
C THR A 488 -8.71 -11.50 7.63
N VAL A 489 -9.99 -11.82 7.90
CA VAL A 489 -10.60 -11.49 9.20
C VAL A 489 -9.81 -12.08 10.37
N ASN A 490 -9.29 -13.30 10.23
CA ASN A 490 -8.53 -13.98 11.28
C ASN A 490 -7.20 -13.31 11.61
N ASP A 491 -6.68 -12.42 10.76
CA ASP A 491 -5.48 -11.65 11.10
C ASP A 491 -5.72 -10.75 12.32
N LEU A 492 -6.96 -10.36 12.61
CA LEU A 492 -7.31 -9.58 13.82
C LEU A 492 -7.05 -10.34 15.12
N LEU A 493 -6.92 -11.67 15.07
CA LEU A 493 -6.61 -12.51 16.24
C LEU A 493 -5.10 -12.68 16.47
N LYS A 494 -4.25 -12.13 15.60
CA LYS A 494 -2.79 -12.12 15.80
C LYS A 494 -2.44 -11.24 16.99
N SER A 495 -1.36 -11.59 17.69
CA SER A 495 -0.87 -10.82 18.86
C SER A 495 -0.58 -9.36 18.54
N SER A 496 -0.22 -9.03 17.31
CA SER A 496 0.00 -7.65 16.84
C SER A 496 -1.25 -6.77 16.83
N HIS A 497 -2.44 -7.36 16.96
CA HIS A 497 -3.73 -6.66 17.04
C HIS A 497 -4.43 -6.83 18.39
N LYS A 498 -3.80 -7.51 19.36
CA LYS A 498 -4.31 -7.61 20.73
C LYS A 498 -3.63 -6.54 21.60
N ASN A 499 -4.42 -5.78 22.37
CA ASN A 499 -3.92 -4.79 23.33
C ASN A 499 -3.78 -5.38 24.74
#